data_AF-A0A7V3HJD5-F1
#
_entry.id   AF-A0A7V3HJD5-F1
#
_cell.length_a   1.000
_cell.length_b   1.000
_cell.length_c   1.000
_cell.angle_alpha   90.00
_cell.angle_beta   90.00
_cell.angle_gamma   90.00
#
_symmetry.space_group_name_H-M   'P 1'
#
loop_
_entity.id
_entity.type
_entity.pdbx_description
1 polymer ?
#
loop_
_entity_poly.entity_id
_entity_poly.type
_entity_poly.pdbx_seq_one_letter_code
_entity_poly.pdbx_strand_id
1 'polypeptide(L)' 'MRFFKTKAKCPDCGLEFEYALSEEDLEDELGEEVFCPRCGELALCSPYTPCSEREYSRILHAYDELEEMYEAEELEEDWE' A
#
# COMPACT_ATOMS: atom_id res chain seq x y z
N MET A 1 13.90 -14.20 5.75
CA MET A 1 13.62 -12.95 5.03
C MET A 1 13.50 -11.81 6.03
N ARG A 2 13.94 -10.61 5.65
CA ARG A 2 13.63 -9.38 6.37
C ARG A 2 12.46 -8.70 5.68
N PHE A 3 11.63 -8.03 6.48
CA PHE A 3 10.47 -7.30 6.01
C PHE A 3 10.57 -5.87 6.47
N PHE A 4 10.02 -4.98 5.67
CA PHE A 4 10.00 -3.57 5.94
C PHE A 4 8.58 -3.05 5.82
N LYS A 5 8.28 -2.01 6.59
CA LYS A 5 7.03 -1.27 6.50
C LYS A 5 7.29 0.22 6.40
N THR A 6 6.37 0.90 5.75
CA THR A 6 6.31 2.35 5.68
C THR A 6 4.88 2.83 5.87
N LYS A 7 4.76 4.13 6.17
CA LYS A 7 3.50 4.85 6.09
C LYS A 7 3.50 5.66 4.82
N ALA A 8 2.46 5.51 4.03
CA ALA A 8 2.26 6.21 2.79
C ALA A 8 1.05 7.12 2.86
N LYS A 9 1.14 8.24 2.16
CA LYS A 9 0.04 9.17 1.97
C LYS A 9 -0.10 9.52 0.51
N CYS A 10 -1.26 9.27 -0.06
CA CYS A 10 -1.56 9.72 -1.40
C CYS A 10 -1.73 11.25 -1.42
N PRO A 11 -0.99 11.99 -2.27
CA PRO A 11 -1.15 13.43 -2.40
C PRO A 11 -2.46 13.83 -3.10
N ASP A 12 -3.00 12.96 -3.97
CA ASP A 12 -4.21 13.23 -4.76
C ASP A 12 -5.50 12.99 -3.98
N CYS A 13 -5.69 11.77 -3.44
CA CYS A 13 -6.90 11.44 -2.70
C CYS A 13 -6.77 11.67 -1.18
N GLY A 14 -5.56 11.96 -0.69
CA GLY A 14 -5.29 12.22 0.73
C GLY A 14 -5.30 10.99 1.63
N LEU A 15 -5.48 9.78 1.08
CA LEU A 15 -5.54 8.53 1.84
C LEU A 15 -4.20 8.24 2.52
N GLU A 16 -4.26 7.93 3.81
CA GLU A 16 -3.12 7.50 4.61
C GLU A 16 -3.24 6.00 4.88
N PHE A 17 -2.22 5.23 4.51
CA PHE A 17 -2.20 3.78 4.64
C PHE A 17 -0.80 3.27 5.01
N GLU A 18 -0.73 2.03 5.49
CA GLU A 18 0.54 1.33 5.71
C GLU A 18 0.85 0.48 4.48
N TYR A 19 2.13 0.42 4.11
CA TYR A 19 2.62 -0.45 3.04
C TYR A 19 3.80 -1.27 3.57
N ALA A 20 3.91 -2.52 3.12
CA ALA A 20 4.96 -3.41 3.56
C ALA A 20 5.49 -4.25 2.40
N LEU A 21 6.79 -4.53 2.45
CA LEU A 21 7.51 -5.23 1.40
C LEU A 21 8.64 -6.09 1.99
N SER A 22 9.16 -7.04 1.21
CA SER A 22 10.31 -7.85 1.61
C SER A 22 11.64 -7.16 1.25
N GLU A 23 12.75 -7.64 1.84
CA GLU A 23 14.10 -7.19 1.44
C GLU A 23 14.36 -7.37 -0.06
N GLU A 24 13.83 -8.43 -0.66
CA GLU A 24 13.97 -8.70 -2.09
C GLU A 24 13.22 -7.66 -2.93
N ASP A 25 12.02 -7.26 -2.51
CA ASP A 25 11.25 -6.22 -3.19
C ASP A 25 11.94 -4.85 -3.07
N LEU A 26 12.52 -4.52 -1.91
CA LEU A 26 13.22 -3.25 -1.71
C LEU A 26 14.46 -3.10 -2.60
N GLU A 27 15.12 -4.21 -2.92
CA GLU A 27 16.29 -4.23 -3.81
C GLU A 27 15.91 -4.10 -5.29
N ASP A 28 14.64 -4.34 -5.63
CA ASP A 28 14.09 -4.12 -6.98
C ASP A 28 13.69 -2.64 -7.13
N GLU A 29 14.06 -1.99 -8.23
CA GLU A 29 13.80 -0.55 -8.45
C GLU A 29 12.31 -0.19 -8.38
N LEU A 30 11.41 -1.17 -8.58
CA LEU A 30 9.96 -1.02 -8.46
C LEU A 30 9.45 -1.09 -7.01
N GLY A 31 10.18 -1.71 -6.07
CA GLY A 31 9.73 -1.82 -4.67
C GLY A 31 9.89 -0.52 -3.88
N GLU A 32 10.59 0.48 -4.43
CA GLU A 32 10.63 1.82 -3.88
C GLU A 32 9.36 2.63 -4.20
N GLU A 33 8.57 2.22 -5.19
CA GLU A 33 7.34 2.89 -5.61
C GLU A 33 6.13 2.34 -4.85
N VAL A 34 5.44 3.21 -4.11
CA VAL A 34 4.21 2.86 -3.40
C VAL A 34 3.02 3.44 -4.14
N PHE A 35 2.10 2.59 -4.60
CA PHE A 35 0.87 3.02 -5.25
C PHE A 35 -0.27 3.15 -4.24
N CYS A 36 -1.20 4.07 -4.51
CA CYS A 36 -2.38 4.25 -3.68
C CYS A 36 -3.44 3.20 -4.02
N PRO A 37 -4.00 2.47 -3.03
CA PRO A 37 -5.01 1.44 -3.27
C PRO A 37 -6.37 2.01 -3.72
N ARG A 38 -6.54 3.34 -3.67
CA ARG A 38 -7.79 4.01 -4.09
C ARG A 38 -7.74 4.52 -5.52
N CYS A 39 -6.65 5.17 -5.90
CA CYS A 39 -6.57 5.90 -7.17
C CYS A 39 -5.45 5.41 -8.08
N GLY A 40 -4.64 4.44 -7.64
CA GLY A 40 -3.51 3.92 -8.42
C GLY A 40 -2.34 4.87 -8.60
N GLU A 41 -2.41 6.11 -8.08
CA GLU A 41 -1.34 7.10 -8.19
C GLU A 41 -0.22 6.86 -7.17
N LEU A 42 0.98 7.39 -7.45
CA LEU A 42 2.13 7.30 -6.56
C LEU A 42 1.88 8.02 -5.23
N ALA A 43 2.06 7.30 -4.13
CA ALA A 43 1.93 7.80 -2.78
C ALA A 43 3.28 8.25 -2.21
N LEU A 44 3.25 9.30 -1.39
CA LEU A 44 4.42 9.76 -0.66
C LEU A 44 4.62 8.87 0.56
N CYS A 45 5.71 8.09 0.58
CA CYS A 45 6.03 7.20 1.68
C CYS A 45 7.15 7.77 2.58
N SER A 46 7.09 7.39 3.86
CA SER A 46 8.18 7.62 4.80
C SER A 46 9.33 6.62 4.56
N PRO A 47 10.52 6.84 5.14
CA PRO A 47 11.58 5.84 5.09
C PRO A 47 11.10 4.49 5.63
N TYR A 48 11.45 3.42 4.92
CA TYR A 48 11.15 2.06 5.34
C TYR A 48 11.81 1.71 6.67
N THR A 49 11.04 1.04 7.53
CA THR A 49 11.48 0.56 8.84
C THR A 49 11.33 -0.95 8.93
N PRO A 50 12.28 -1.67 9.54
CA PRO A 50 12.18 -3.12 9.66
C PRO A 50 10.96 -3.52 10.50
N CYS A 51 10.23 -4.54 10.07
CA CYS A 51 9.06 -5.07 10.76
C CYS A 51 9.12 -6.59 10.89
N SER A 52 8.22 -7.13 11.71
CA SER A 52 8.05 -8.59 11.83
C SER A 52 7.24 -9.16 10.67
N GLU A 53 7.43 -10.43 10.33
CA GLU A 53 6.62 -11.15 9.33
C GLU A 53 5.11 -11.03 9.60
N ARG A 54 4.72 -11.06 10.89
CA ARG A 54 3.32 -10.91 11.29
C ARG A 54 2.77 -9.52 10.96
N GLU A 55 3.58 -8.47 11.09
CA GLU A 55 3.18 -7.12 10.70
C GLU A 55 3.13 -6.99 9.18
N TYR A 56 4.12 -7.52 8.47
CA TYR A 56 4.13 -7.59 7.01
C TYR A 56 2.84 -8.21 6.45
N SER A 57 2.49 -9.43 6.90
CA SER A 57 1.27 -10.10 6.43
C SER A 57 0.00 -9.32 6.79
N ARG A 58 -0.04 -8.68 7.97
CA ARG A 58 -1.18 -7.86 8.38
C ARG A 58 -1.34 -6.62 7.50
N ILE A 59 -0.23 -5.96 7.15
CA ILE A 59 -0.25 -4.76 6.33
C ILE A 59 -0.66 -5.10 4.91
N LEU A 60 -0.12 -6.18 4.34
CA LEU A 60 -0.54 -6.64 3.00
C LEU A 60 -2.03 -6.97 2.95
N HIS A 61 -2.54 -7.71 3.93
CA HIS A 61 -3.99 -8.01 3.99
C HIS A 61 -4.83 -6.73 4.10
N ALA A 62 -4.41 -5.76 4.91
CA ALA A 62 -5.13 -4.51 5.04
C ALA A 62 -5.08 -3.66 3.76
N TYR A 63 -3.98 -3.73 3.00
CA TYR A 63 -3.86 -3.06 1.71
C TYR A 63 -4.80 -3.67 0.66
N ASP A 64 -4.81 -5.01 0.56
CA ASP A 64 -5.69 -5.79 -0.32
C ASP A 64 -7.17 -5.52 -0.01
N GLU A 65 -7.55 -5.52 1.27
CA GLU A 65 -8.91 -5.15 1.68
C GLU A 65 -9.29 -3.72 1.29
N LEU A 66 -8.36 -2.76 1.34
CA LEU A 66 -8.62 -1.38 0.91
C LEU A 66 -8.83 -1.30 -0.60
N GLU A 67 -8.01 -2.01 -1.38
CA GLU A 67 -8.13 -2.06 -2.83
C GLU A 67 -9.48 -2.65 -3.25
N GLU A 68 -9.86 -3.81 -2.70
CA GLU A 68 -11.18 -4.43 -2.95
C GLU A 68 -12.35 -3.50 -2.58
N MET A 69 -12.24 -2.78 -1.45
CA MET A 69 -13.27 -1.84 -1.02
C MET A 69 -13.45 -0.68 -2.00
N TYR A 70 -12.35 -0.11 -2.52
CA TYR A 70 -12.42 1.01 -3.44
C TYR A 70 -12.80 0.58 -4.86
N GLU A 71 -12.38 -0.61 -5.31
CA GLU A 71 -12.87 -1.20 -6.56
C GLU A 71 -14.40 -1.45 -6.50
N ALA A 72 -14.92 -1.91 -5.36
CA ALA A 72 -16.34 -2.09 -5.17
C ALA A 72 -17.11 -0.74 -5.13
N GLU A 73 -16.54 0.30 -4.51
CA GLU A 73 -17.10 1.66 -4.48
C GLU A 73 -17.20 2.25 -5.90
N GLU A 74 -16.16 2.09 -6.73
CA GLU A 74 -16.16 2.55 -8.13
C GLU A 74 -17.20 1.80 -8.98
N LEU A 75 -17.43 0.52 -8.71
CA LEU A 75 -18.47 -0.27 -9.38
C LEU A 75 -19.87 0.22 -9.01
N GLU A 76 -20.12 0.58 -7.74
CA GLU A 76 -21.43 1.09 -7.31
C GLU A 76 -21.77 2.47 -7.91
N GLU A 77 -20.77 3.33 -8.19
CA GLU A 77 -20.98 4.64 -8.84
C GLU A 77 -21.42 4.57 -10.32
N ASP A 78 -21.24 3.44 -11.02
CA ASP A 78 -21.66 3.28 -12.43
C ASP A 78 -23.16 2.93 -12.60
N TRP A 79 -23.88 2.65 -11.50
CA TRP A 79 -25.29 2.19 -11.55
C TRP A 79 -26.36 3.24 -11.19
N GLU A 80 -26.01 4.54 -11.05
CA GLU A 80 -26.97 5.63 -10.79
C GLU A 80 -27.33 6.50 -12.01
#